data_AF-A0A662V990-F1
#
_entry.id   AF-A0A662V990-F1
#
_cell.length_a   1.000
_cell.length_b   1.000
_cell.length_c   1.000
_cell.angle_alpha   90.00
_cell.angle_beta   90.00
_cell.angle_gamma   90.00
#
_symmetry.space_group_name_H-M   'P 1'
#
loop_
_entity.id
_entity.type
_entity.pdbx_description
1 polymer ?
#
loop_
_entity_poly.entity_id
_entity_poly.type
_entity_poly.pdbx_seq_one_letter_code
_entity_poly.pdbx_strand_id
1 'polypeptide(L)'
;MVWLSKREAAAYLVLKTLLGEGAEVNLGDAIALLRVMMPKRVARKILKRLSKKGFVELSGVRLRILPLEDALRNLLLEYMAERIRRNLRSNHIEARVAIDGGFIRVLMPEEYCSLFPVNRSAVKRGVVRIECVSSGEGAAHDTGAV
;
A
#
# COMPACT_ATOMS: atom_id res chain seq x y z
N MET A 1 -3.50 8.32 9.92
CA MET A 1 -2.59 7.79 8.89
C MET A 1 -1.28 8.55 8.89
N VAL A 2 -0.14 7.87 9.02
CA VAL A 2 1.18 8.52 9.11
C VAL A 2 1.82 8.59 7.73
N TRP A 3 1.67 9.73 7.07
CA TRP A 3 2.25 10.00 5.75
C TRP A 3 3.78 9.88 5.72
N LEU A 4 4.33 9.48 4.58
CA LEU A 4 5.76 9.54 4.30
C LEU A 4 6.20 11.02 4.24
N SER A 5 7.13 11.42 5.09
CA SER A 5 7.66 12.79 5.06
C SER A 5 8.68 12.97 3.93
N LYS A 6 8.89 14.21 3.47
CA LYS A 6 9.88 14.53 2.42
C LYS A 6 11.28 13.98 2.73
N ARG A 7 11.72 14.05 4.00
CA ARG A 7 13.02 13.51 4.43
C ARG A 7 13.08 11.99 4.39
N GLU A 8 11.99 11.31 4.76
CA GLU A 8 11.92 9.84 4.69
C GLU A 8 11.93 9.37 3.23
N ALA A 9 11.15 10.03 2.36
CA ALA A 9 11.14 9.77 0.93
C ALA A 9 12.54 9.95 0.32
N ALA A 10 13.22 11.07 0.62
CA ALA A 10 14.57 11.32 0.15
C ALA A 10 15.57 10.27 0.64
N ALA A 11 15.51 9.88 1.92
CA ALA A 11 16.38 8.85 2.47
C ALA A 11 16.16 7.49 1.80
N TYR A 12 14.90 7.07 1.62
CA TYR A 12 14.59 5.83 0.92
C TYR A 12 15.10 5.86 -0.52
N LEU A 13 14.87 6.97 -1.24
CA LEU A 13 15.32 7.11 -2.63
C LEU A 13 16.85 7.01 -2.75
N VAL A 14 17.60 7.62 -1.84
CA VAL A 14 19.07 7.51 -1.78
C VAL A 14 19.50 6.05 -1.59
N LEU A 15 18.92 5.36 -0.60
CA LEU A 15 19.25 3.95 -0.34
C LEU A 15 18.92 3.07 -1.54
N LYS A 16 17.70 3.20 -2.09
CA LYS A 16 17.24 2.46 -3.27
C LYS A 16 18.16 2.68 -4.47
N THR A 17 18.57 3.92 -4.71
CA THR A 17 19.38 4.26 -5.90
C THR A 17 20.81 3.76 -5.77
N LEU A 18 21.40 3.82 -4.57
CA LEU A 18 22.79 3.42 -4.35
C LEU A 18 22.97 1.92 -4.10
N LEU A 19 21.97 1.25 -3.51
CA LEU A 19 22.09 -0.14 -3.08
C LEU A 19 21.17 -1.08 -3.87
N GLY A 20 20.13 -0.56 -4.52
CA GLY A 20 19.11 -1.36 -5.21
C GLY A 20 17.94 -1.76 -4.30
N GLU A 21 16.81 -2.13 -4.92
CA GLU A 21 15.70 -2.78 -4.21
C GLU A 21 16.05 -4.25 -3.90
N GLY A 22 15.58 -4.76 -2.77
CA GLY A 22 15.85 -6.13 -2.33
C GLY A 22 17.24 -6.33 -1.70
N ALA A 23 18.14 -5.36 -1.83
CA ALA A 23 19.47 -5.43 -1.24
C ALA A 23 19.43 -5.52 0.28
N GLU A 24 20.28 -6.40 0.83
CA GLU A 24 20.50 -6.57 2.27
C GLU A 24 21.90 -6.06 2.61
N VAL A 25 21.98 -5.07 3.49
CA VAL A 25 23.22 -4.38 3.86
C VAL A 25 23.36 -4.25 5.36
N ASN A 26 24.57 -3.93 5.83
CA ASN A 26 24.75 -3.57 7.23
C ASN A 26 24.05 -2.22 7.53
N LEU A 27 23.36 -2.14 8.66
CA LEU A 27 22.68 -0.94 9.12
C LEU A 27 23.67 0.23 9.31
N GLY A 28 24.90 -0.05 9.74
CA GLY A 28 25.98 0.92 9.86
C GLY A 28 26.31 1.59 8.53
N ASP A 29 26.38 0.81 7.45
CA ASP A 29 26.70 1.29 6.10
C ASP A 29 25.55 2.12 5.54
N ALA A 30 24.31 1.67 5.69
CA ALA A 30 23.13 2.45 5.31
C ALA A 30 23.08 3.80 6.05
N ILE A 31 23.40 3.80 7.35
CA ILE A 31 23.52 5.04 8.13
C ILE A 31 24.65 5.92 7.59
N ALA A 32 25.80 5.33 7.24
CA ALA A 32 26.95 6.07 6.70
C ALA A 32 26.61 6.75 5.38
N LEU A 33 25.89 6.08 4.48
CA LEU A 33 25.40 6.67 3.22
C LEU A 33 24.47 7.84 3.47
N LEU A 34 23.52 7.71 4.39
CA LEU A 34 22.58 8.79 4.72
C LEU A 34 23.25 10.00 5.39
N ARG A 35 24.48 9.86 5.91
CA ARG A 35 25.20 10.99 6.53
C ARG A 35 25.49 12.13 5.57
N VAL A 36 25.48 11.89 4.27
CA VAL A 36 25.63 12.94 3.25
C VAL A 36 24.53 14.01 3.33
N MET A 37 23.34 13.63 3.80
CA MET A 37 22.17 14.53 3.85
C MET A 37 21.63 14.78 5.25
N MET A 38 22.06 14.03 6.27
CA MET A 38 21.54 14.21 7.63
C MET A 38 22.46 13.67 8.72
N PRO A 39 22.39 14.19 9.96
CA PRO A 39 23.15 13.65 11.08
C PRO A 39 22.84 12.18 11.38
N LYS A 40 23.84 11.44 11.91
CA LYS A 40 23.72 10.00 12.28
C LYS A 40 22.50 9.67 13.13
N ARG A 41 22.14 10.56 14.08
CA ARG A 41 20.97 10.40 14.96
C ARG A 41 19.66 10.50 14.18
N VAL A 42 19.61 11.39 13.18
CA VAL A 42 18.44 11.59 12.32
C VAL A 42 18.30 10.41 11.35
N ALA A 43 19.40 9.95 10.73
CA ALA A 43 19.40 8.77 9.86
C ALA A 43 18.81 7.55 10.58
N ARG A 44 19.31 7.24 11.79
CA ARG A 44 18.75 6.14 12.61
C ARG A 44 17.25 6.28 12.86
N LYS A 45 16.78 7.49 13.16
CA LYS A 45 15.35 7.76 13.39
C LYS A 45 14.54 7.55 12.11
N ILE A 46 15.04 8.01 10.96
CA ILE A 46 14.38 7.84 9.67
C ILE A 46 14.30 6.37 9.28
N LEU A 47 15.39 5.60 9.41
CA LEU A 47 15.38 4.17 9.11
C LEU A 47 14.34 3.41 9.94
N LYS A 48 14.23 3.71 11.24
CA LYS A 48 13.18 3.13 12.10
C LYS A 48 11.77 3.49 11.61
N ARG A 49 11.57 4.71 11.11
CA ARG A 49 10.25 5.15 10.60
C ARG A 49 9.93 4.54 9.24
N LEU A 50 10.90 4.45 8.34
CA LEU A 50 10.78 3.74 7.07
C LEU A 50 10.45 2.27 7.31
N SER A 51 11.06 1.66 8.34
CA SER A 51 10.77 0.28 8.71
C SER A 51 9.33 0.09 9.17
N LYS A 52 8.85 0.95 10.07
CA LYS A 52 7.44 0.95 10.49
C LYS A 52 6.44 1.17 9.35
N LYS A 53 6.88 1.75 8.22
CA LYS A 53 6.07 2.05 7.04
C LYS A 53 6.25 1.02 5.92
N GLY A 54 7.04 -0.03 6.13
CA GLY A 54 7.25 -1.08 5.14
C GLY A 54 8.15 -0.69 3.96
N PHE A 55 8.98 0.35 4.08
CA PHE A 55 9.96 0.72 3.03
C PHE A 55 11.29 0.01 3.20
N VAL A 56 11.62 -0.40 4.42
CA VAL A 56 12.82 -1.18 4.74
C VAL A 56 12.48 -2.21 5.81
N GLU A 57 13.25 -3.28 5.90
CA GLU A 57 13.19 -4.22 7.00
C GLU A 57 14.45 -4.08 7.86
N LEU A 58 14.29 -4.10 9.18
CA LEU A 58 15.39 -4.01 10.13
C LEU A 58 15.45 -5.30 10.94
N SER A 59 16.56 -6.04 10.83
CA SER A 59 16.81 -7.26 11.60
C SER A 59 18.18 -7.21 12.24
N GLY A 60 18.22 -6.86 13.54
CA GLY A 60 19.46 -6.65 14.28
C GLY A 60 20.36 -5.57 13.64
N VAL A 61 21.49 -5.99 13.09
CA VAL A 61 22.46 -5.13 12.38
C VAL A 61 22.26 -5.08 10.87
N ARG A 62 21.22 -5.74 10.35
CA ARG A 62 20.93 -5.81 8.92
C ARG A 62 19.76 -4.91 8.55
N LEU A 63 19.84 -4.34 7.36
CA LEU A 63 18.79 -3.57 6.72
C LEU A 63 18.53 -4.15 5.34
N ARG A 64 17.26 -4.44 5.03
CA ARG A 64 16.82 -4.81 3.68
C ARG A 64 15.96 -3.70 3.08
N ILE A 65 16.22 -3.33 1.84
CA ILE A 65 15.41 -2.34 1.10
C ILE A 65 14.23 -3.07 0.46
N LEU A 66 13.00 -2.64 0.76
CA LEU A 66 11.81 -3.25 0.20
C LEU A 66 11.41 -2.57 -1.12
N PRO A 67 10.74 -3.29 -2.04
CA PRO A 67 10.25 -2.71 -3.30
C PRO A 67 9.34 -1.51 -3.07
N LEU A 68 9.51 -0.46 -3.87
CA LEU A 68 8.75 0.79 -3.70
C LEU A 68 7.25 0.57 -3.90
N GLU A 69 6.88 -0.24 -4.90
CA GLU A 69 5.47 -0.50 -5.22
C GLU A 69 4.75 -1.15 -4.04
N ASP A 70 5.36 -2.16 -3.41
CA ASP A 70 4.79 -2.86 -2.27
C ASP A 70 4.68 -1.94 -1.04
N ALA A 71 5.72 -1.15 -0.78
CA ALA A 71 5.73 -0.20 0.33
C ALA A 71 4.63 0.86 0.18
N LEU A 72 4.46 1.42 -1.04
CA LEU A 72 3.39 2.37 -1.33
C LEU A 72 2.01 1.73 -1.28
N ARG A 73 1.86 0.52 -1.84
CA ARG A 73 0.62 -0.26 -1.78
C ARG A 73 0.17 -0.40 -0.33
N ASN A 74 1.04 -0.88 0.54
CA ASN A 74 0.74 -1.07 1.96
C ASN A 74 0.44 0.25 2.68
N LEU A 75 1.19 1.31 2.39
CA LEU A 75 0.97 2.63 3.00
C LEU A 75 -0.38 3.25 2.60
N LEU A 76 -0.83 3.02 1.37
CA LEU A 76 -1.97 3.71 0.78
C LEU A 76 -3.25 2.88 0.74
N LEU A 77 -3.19 1.58 1.05
CA LEU A 77 -4.31 0.65 0.88
C LEU A 77 -5.59 1.11 1.60
N GLU A 78 -5.48 1.41 2.89
CA GLU A 78 -6.60 1.90 3.69
C GLU A 78 -7.13 3.23 3.19
N TYR A 79 -6.22 4.15 2.83
CA TYR A 79 -6.59 5.45 2.27
C TYR A 79 -7.39 5.32 0.98
N MET A 80 -6.89 4.50 0.05
CA MET A 80 -7.55 4.27 -1.23
C MET A 80 -8.93 3.65 -1.01
N ALA A 81 -9.04 2.62 -0.16
CA ALA A 81 -10.32 1.98 0.14
C ALA A 81 -11.34 2.98 0.71
N GLU A 82 -10.89 3.83 1.63
CA GLU A 82 -11.73 4.86 2.24
C GLU A 82 -12.15 5.95 1.24
N ARG A 83 -11.25 6.36 0.33
CA ARG A 83 -11.59 7.32 -0.72
C ARG A 83 -12.58 6.73 -1.72
N ILE A 84 -12.42 5.47 -2.09
CA ILE A 84 -13.37 4.75 -2.96
C ILE A 84 -14.74 4.69 -2.29
N ARG A 85 -14.83 4.28 -1.01
CA ARG A 85 -16.10 4.26 -0.26
C ARG A 85 -16.83 5.59 -0.28
N ARG A 86 -16.10 6.67 0.03
CA ARG A 86 -16.69 8.02 0.06
C ARG A 86 -17.20 8.45 -1.31
N ASN A 87 -16.42 8.18 -2.35
CA ASN A 87 -16.79 8.55 -3.71
C ASN A 87 -18.02 7.77 -4.21
N LEU A 88 -18.11 6.46 -3.94
CA LEU A 88 -19.28 5.67 -4.32
C LEU A 88 -20.54 6.13 -3.57
N ARG A 89 -20.41 6.40 -2.26
CA ARG A 89 -21.50 6.95 -1.45
C ARG A 89 -21.97 8.32 -1.95
N SER A 90 -21.05 9.23 -2.31
CA SER A 90 -21.44 10.55 -2.83
C SER A 90 -22.13 10.48 -4.18
N ASN A 91 -21.88 9.44 -4.97
CA ASN A 91 -22.57 9.18 -6.24
C ASN A 91 -23.82 8.29 -6.08
N HIS A 92 -24.21 7.95 -4.85
CA HIS A 92 -25.38 7.12 -4.53
C HIS A 92 -25.29 5.72 -5.15
N ILE A 93 -24.07 5.21 -5.32
CA ILE A 93 -23.81 3.85 -5.80
C ILE A 93 -23.73 2.92 -4.59
N GLU A 94 -24.66 1.97 -4.50
CA GLU A 94 -24.63 0.92 -3.48
C GLU A 94 -23.52 -0.07 -3.78
N ALA A 95 -22.40 0.04 -3.08
CA ALA A 95 -21.25 -0.83 -3.29
C ALA A 95 -20.61 -1.27 -1.97
N ARG A 96 -20.12 -2.51 -1.92
CA ARG A 96 -19.34 -3.03 -0.80
C ARG A 96 -17.85 -2.92 -1.10
N VAL A 97 -17.12 -2.22 -0.24
CA VAL A 97 -15.66 -2.04 -0.38
C VAL A 97 -14.96 -2.70 0.80
N ALA A 98 -14.19 -3.75 0.52
CA ALA A 98 -13.41 -4.51 1.49
C ALA A 98 -11.92 -4.49 1.13
N ILE A 99 -11.07 -4.67 2.14
CA ILE A 99 -9.64 -4.94 1.94
C ILE A 99 -9.44 -6.43 2.19
N ASP A 100 -8.85 -7.14 1.24
CA ASP A 100 -8.58 -8.58 1.32
C ASP A 100 -7.23 -8.91 0.65
N GLY A 101 -6.36 -9.60 1.38
CA GLY A 101 -5.06 -10.07 0.87
C GLY A 101 -4.14 -8.99 0.26
N GLY A 102 -4.23 -7.73 0.71
CA GLY A 102 -3.45 -6.61 0.14
C GLY A 102 -4.08 -5.94 -1.09
N PHE A 103 -5.35 -6.24 -1.37
CA PHE A 103 -6.13 -5.68 -2.45
C PHE A 103 -7.42 -5.03 -1.92
N ILE A 104 -7.98 -4.11 -2.69
CA ILE A 104 -9.29 -3.50 -2.43
C ILE A 104 -10.29 -4.19 -3.33
N ARG A 105 -11.26 -4.89 -2.75
CA ARG A 105 -12.38 -5.50 -3.46
C ARG A 105 -13.57 -4.56 -3.43
N VAL A 106 -14.10 -4.23 -4.60
CA VAL A 106 -15.28 -3.39 -4.77
C VAL A 106 -16.36 -4.23 -5.45
N LEU A 107 -17.41 -4.56 -4.72
CA LEU A 107 -18.60 -5.22 -5.23
C LEU A 107 -19.64 -4.15 -5.54
N MET A 108 -20.13 -4.10 -6.79
CA MET A 108 -21.15 -3.13 -7.20
C MET A 108 -22.16 -3.73 -8.19
N PRO A 109 -23.37 -3.17 -8.31
CA PRO A 109 -24.36 -3.60 -9.28
C PRO A 109 -23.86 -3.44 -10.73
N GLU A 110 -24.27 -4.34 -11.61
CA GLU A 110 -23.82 -4.39 -13.01
C GLU A 110 -24.12 -3.10 -13.79
N GLU A 111 -25.23 -2.42 -13.50
CA GLU A 111 -25.61 -1.14 -14.11
C GLU A 111 -24.54 -0.05 -13.93
N TYR A 112 -23.81 -0.04 -12.82
CA TYR A 112 -22.75 0.94 -12.53
C TYR A 112 -21.38 0.52 -13.06
N CYS A 113 -21.20 -0.74 -13.48
CA CYS A 113 -19.90 -1.22 -13.94
C CYS A 113 -19.46 -0.58 -15.26
N SER A 114 -20.41 -0.15 -16.09
CA SER A 114 -20.14 0.59 -17.33
C SER A 114 -19.45 1.94 -17.08
N LEU A 115 -19.61 2.53 -15.89
CA LEU A 115 -19.00 3.80 -15.50
C LEU A 115 -17.50 3.69 -15.21
N PHE A 116 -17.00 2.47 -14.99
CA PHE A 116 -15.60 2.21 -14.69
C PHE A 116 -15.00 1.36 -15.81
N PRO A 117 -14.23 1.94 -16.75
CA PRO A 117 -13.59 1.20 -17.82
C PRO A 117 -12.43 0.36 -17.26
N VAL A 118 -12.76 -0.72 -16.56
CA VAL A 118 -11.79 -1.70 -16.09
C VAL A 118 -11.71 -2.78 -17.16
N ASN A 119 -10.56 -2.89 -17.81
CA ASN A 119 -10.31 -4.00 -18.71
C ASN A 119 -10.45 -5.30 -17.90
N ARG A 120 -11.44 -6.15 -18.22
CA ARG A 120 -11.77 -7.38 -17.46
C ARG A 120 -10.55 -8.32 -17.31
N SER A 121 -9.56 -8.20 -18.19
CA SER A 121 -8.30 -8.95 -18.15
C SER A 121 -7.23 -8.37 -17.19
N ALA A 122 -7.33 -7.11 -16.78
CA ALA A 122 -6.37 -6.43 -15.88
C ALA A 122 -6.65 -6.65 -14.39
N VAL A 123 -7.80 -7.24 -14.05
CA VAL A 123 -8.34 -7.41 -12.68
C VAL A 123 -7.46 -8.33 -11.81
N LYS A 124 -6.58 -9.14 -12.39
CA LYS A 124 -5.74 -10.08 -11.62
C LYS A 124 -4.46 -9.49 -11.00
N ARG A 125 -4.00 -8.29 -11.40
CA ARG A 125 -2.73 -7.71 -10.91
C ARG A 125 -2.83 -6.32 -10.26
N GLY A 126 -3.95 -5.61 -10.43
CA GLY A 126 -4.15 -4.27 -9.85
C GLY A 126 -4.38 -4.29 -8.34
N VAL A 127 -4.12 -3.17 -7.64
CA VAL A 127 -4.42 -2.98 -6.21
C VAL A 127 -5.92 -2.98 -5.94
N VAL A 128 -6.74 -2.61 -6.93
CA VAL A 128 -8.20 -2.55 -6.84
C VAL A 128 -8.80 -3.59 -7.78
N ARG A 129 -9.74 -4.38 -7.27
CA ARG A 129 -10.54 -5.36 -8.01
C ARG A 129 -11.99 -4.94 -7.96
N ILE A 130 -12.58 -4.73 -9.13
CA ILE A 130 -14.00 -4.41 -9.27
C ILE A 130 -14.72 -5.66 -9.74
N GLU A 131 -15.77 -6.03 -9.02
CA GLU A 131 -16.62 -7.17 -9.32
C GLU A 131 -18.07 -6.69 -9.44
N CYS A 132 -18.69 -7.06 -10.55
CA CYS A 132 -20.06 -6.72 -10.87
C CYS A 132 -20.96 -7.85 -10.41
N VAL A 133 -21.97 -7.55 -9.61
CA VAL A 133 -22.98 -8.51 -9.18
C VAL A 133 -24.31 -8.14 -9.81
N SER A 134 -24.99 -9.12 -10.40
CA SER A 134 -26.37 -8.98 -10.83
C SER A 134 -27.26 -8.76 -9.60
N SER A 135 -28.17 -7.81 -9.69
CA SER A 135 -29.13 -7.42 -8.64
C SER A 135 -30.03 -8.61 -8.29
N GLY A 136 -29.56 -9.51 -7.44
CA GLY A 136 -30.23 -10.78 -7.11
C GLY A 136 -29.50 -11.71 -6.13
N GLU A 137 -28.19 -11.56 -5.90
CA GLU A 137 -27.40 -12.46 -5.02
C GLU A 137 -26.89 -11.79 -3.73
N GLY A 138 -27.66 -10.84 -3.19
CA GLY A 138 -27.27 -10.01 -2.03
C GLY A 138 -27.82 -10.44 -0.66
N ALA A 139 -28.36 -11.66 -0.51
CA ALA A 139 -29.05 -12.06 0.73
C ALA A 139 -28.81 -13.52 1.14
N ALA A 140 -27.57 -14.02 1.09
CA ALA A 140 -27.19 -15.22 1.84
C ALA A 140 -25.67 -15.35 1.91
N HIS A 141 -25.08 -14.88 3.01
CA HIS A 141 -24.03 -15.59 3.74
C HIS A 141 -23.70 -14.77 4.99
N ASP A 142 -24.68 -14.76 5.88
CA ASP A 142 -24.47 -14.59 7.31
C ASP A 142 -24.74 -15.97 7.92
N THR A 143 -23.68 -16.75 8.11
CA THR A 143 -23.69 -17.88 9.03
C THR A 143 -22.34 -17.89 9.72
N GLY A 144 -22.33 -17.32 10.92
CA GLY A 144 -21.31 -17.62 11.90
C GLY A 144 -21.23 -19.13 12.14
N ALA A 145 -20.03 -19.58 12.43
CA ALA A 145 -19.79 -20.87 13.06
C ALA A 145 -18.65 -20.66 14.07
N VAL A 146 -19.08 -20.62 15.33
CA VAL A 146 -18.46 -21.04 16.60
C VAL A 146 -16.93 -20.97 16.72
#